data_AF-A0A5N1JH95-F1
#
_entry.id   AF-A0A5N1JH95-F1
#
_cell.length_a   1.000
_cell.length_b   1.000
_cell.length_c   1.000
_cell.angle_alpha   90.00
_cell.angle_beta   90.00
_cell.angle_gamma   90.00
#
_symmetry.space_group_name_H-M   'P 1'
#
loop_
_entity.id
_entity.type
_entity.pdbx_description
1 polymer ?
#
loop_
_entity_poly.entity_id
_entity_poly.type
_entity_poly.pdbx_seq_one_letter_code
_entity_poly.pdbx_strand_id
1 'polypeptide(L)'
;MRQLTSALLLISGLAFGQAPKNLKADVKLPKEPTYTSAPNGFPVFDTPAQVMNAFNYARRQEEKQMRLPANSLGTLSLPENYTKLAPAERALLLTNWERKARAEVNYGDEKALGLPLEALETHLNAVAQAHAADMTTHNFFGHTSRDGRTALQRINAQTVFSGKCYEFMSRAENIYMFCYYSSDKPVLELPVFIVEQAIFSWLYQDAAVAWGHRETMLIQDKDASGGKGFQNNRGGVGSEGFLGVGLSTRADYGPCSKMPGYQRVGHVVVMNLVDPAPDCPYSLP
;
A
#
# COMPACT_ATOMS: atom_id res chain seq x y z
N MET A 1 -35.59 -35.50 38.90
CA MET A 1 -35.34 -34.21 38.24
C MET A 1 -34.04 -34.35 37.44
N ARG A 2 -34.13 -34.44 36.10
CA ARG A 2 -32.95 -34.49 35.23
C ARG A 2 -32.49 -33.05 34.98
N GLN A 3 -31.27 -32.73 35.37
CA GLN A 3 -30.65 -31.44 35.06
C GLN A 3 -30.34 -31.39 33.56
N LEU A 4 -30.98 -30.45 32.86
CA LEU A 4 -30.63 -30.05 31.52
C LEU A 4 -29.41 -29.12 31.61
N THR A 5 -28.23 -29.65 31.29
CA THR A 5 -27.05 -28.83 30.98
C THR A 5 -27.25 -28.22 29.59
N SER A 6 -27.67 -26.96 29.54
CA SER A 6 -27.61 -26.16 28.31
C SER A 6 -26.15 -25.88 27.97
N ALA A 7 -25.65 -26.52 26.92
CA ALA A 7 -24.40 -26.13 26.27
C ALA A 7 -24.64 -24.80 25.55
N LEU A 8 -24.09 -23.71 26.11
CA LEU A 8 -24.02 -22.42 25.43
C LEU A 8 -22.99 -22.57 24.29
N LEU A 9 -23.46 -22.72 23.05
CA LEU A 9 -22.61 -22.50 21.88
C LEU A 9 -22.17 -21.02 21.90
N LEU A 10 -20.91 -20.78 22.24
CA LEU A 10 -20.22 -19.54 21.90
C LEU A 10 -20.09 -19.52 20.37
N ILE A 11 -21.09 -18.97 19.69
CA ILE A 11 -20.92 -18.47 18.34
C ILE A 11 -20.01 -17.25 18.50
N SER A 12 -18.70 -17.46 18.32
CA SER A 12 -17.76 -16.37 18.06
C SER A 12 -18.23 -15.68 16.79
N GLY A 13 -19.03 -14.62 16.94
CA GLY A 13 -19.42 -13.78 15.82
C GLY A 13 -18.14 -13.32 15.14
N LEU A 14 -17.98 -13.72 13.88
CA LEU A 14 -16.92 -13.20 13.02
C LEU A 14 -17.06 -11.67 13.05
N ALA A 15 -16.13 -11.00 13.71
CA ALA A 15 -16.08 -9.55 13.70
C ALA A 15 -15.75 -9.15 12.26
N PHE A 16 -16.72 -8.59 11.54
CA PHE A 16 -16.50 -8.07 10.20
C PHE A 16 -15.62 -6.81 10.31
N GLY A 17 -14.54 -6.81 9.52
CA GLY A 17 -13.59 -5.73 9.44
C GLY A 17 -13.89 -4.78 8.29
N GLN A 18 -14.32 -3.56 8.61
CA GLN A 18 -14.42 -2.49 7.61
C GLN A 18 -13.06 -1.79 7.47
N ALA A 19 -12.63 -1.51 6.23
CA ALA A 19 -11.45 -0.68 6.02
C ALA A 19 -11.65 0.72 6.65
N PRO A 20 -10.56 1.34 7.17
CA PRO A 20 -10.55 2.72 7.63
C PRO A 20 -11.21 3.68 6.64
N LYS A 21 -12.00 4.63 7.13
CA LYS A 21 -12.61 5.65 6.27
C LYS A 21 -11.53 6.49 5.55
N ASN A 22 -11.90 6.96 4.37
CA ASN A 22 -11.10 7.88 3.57
C ASN A 22 -11.00 9.26 4.21
N LEU A 23 -9.85 9.89 4.07
CA LEU A 23 -9.62 11.24 4.57
C LEU A 23 -10.54 12.25 3.87
N LYS A 24 -10.84 13.35 4.57
CA LYS A 24 -11.65 14.45 4.02
C LYS A 24 -10.86 15.31 3.05
N ALA A 25 -9.54 15.37 3.23
CA ALA A 25 -8.61 16.10 2.36
C ALA A 25 -7.19 15.54 2.50
N ASP A 26 -6.36 15.83 1.50
CA ASP A 26 -4.94 15.52 1.52
C ASP A 26 -4.22 16.11 2.74
N VAL A 27 -3.29 15.34 3.29
CA VAL A 27 -2.32 15.80 4.27
C VAL A 27 -1.19 16.50 3.54
N LYS A 28 -1.11 17.81 3.71
CA LYS A 28 0.03 18.61 3.26
C LYS A 28 1.14 18.57 4.31
N LEU A 29 2.32 18.08 3.93
CA LEU A 29 3.47 18.10 4.83
C LEU A 29 3.93 19.55 5.08
N PRO A 30 4.45 19.85 6.29
CA PRO A 30 5.14 21.10 6.53
C PRO A 30 6.30 21.26 5.54
N LYS A 31 6.54 22.49 5.07
CA LYS A 31 7.62 22.82 4.13
C LYS A 31 8.96 22.98 4.87
N GLU A 32 9.30 21.98 5.66
CA GLU A 32 10.46 21.96 6.52
C GLU A 32 11.32 20.72 6.22
N PRO A 33 12.66 20.84 6.18
CA PRO A 33 13.56 19.72 5.89
C PRO A 33 13.41 18.53 6.84
N THR A 34 12.82 18.72 8.01
CA THR A 34 12.53 17.68 9.00
C THR A 34 11.45 16.69 8.53
N TYR A 35 10.58 17.06 7.60
CA TYR A 35 9.51 16.21 7.08
C TYR A 35 9.72 15.78 5.63
N THR A 36 10.35 16.62 4.81
CA THR A 36 10.55 16.35 3.38
C THR A 36 11.70 17.18 2.81
N SER A 37 12.38 16.67 1.79
CA SER A 37 13.35 17.41 1.00
C SER A 37 12.71 18.25 -0.11
N ALA A 38 11.42 18.06 -0.39
CA ALA A 38 10.71 18.83 -1.39
C ALA A 38 10.21 20.18 -0.83
N PRO A 39 10.57 21.33 -1.44
CA PRO A 39 10.21 22.66 -0.94
C PRO A 39 8.70 22.98 -1.04
N ASN A 40 7.96 22.16 -1.77
CA ASN A 40 6.53 22.30 -2.01
C ASN A 40 5.67 21.42 -1.08
N GLY A 41 6.27 20.67 -0.16
CA GLY A 41 5.53 19.81 0.79
C GLY A 41 5.10 18.45 0.20
N PHE A 42 5.65 18.06 -0.95
CA PHE A 42 5.52 16.70 -1.46
C PHE A 42 6.34 15.72 -0.60
N PRO A 43 5.97 14.44 -0.53
CA PRO A 43 6.64 13.45 0.31
C PRO A 43 7.91 12.93 -0.36
N VAL A 44 8.94 13.76 -0.47
CA VAL A 44 10.27 13.34 -0.94
C VAL A 44 11.16 13.19 0.28
N PHE A 45 11.72 11.99 0.47
CA PHE A 45 12.47 11.66 1.67
C PHE A 45 13.89 11.22 1.30
N ASP A 46 14.86 11.73 2.06
CA ASP A 46 16.28 11.42 1.96
C ASP A 46 16.79 10.70 3.21
N THR A 47 16.02 10.70 4.30
CA THR A 47 16.41 10.10 5.59
C THR A 47 15.27 9.31 6.25
N PRO A 48 15.58 8.30 7.08
CA PRO A 48 14.58 7.60 7.89
C PRO A 48 13.80 8.54 8.84
N ALA A 49 14.48 9.59 9.35
CA ALA A 49 13.86 10.57 10.24
C ALA A 49 12.74 11.34 9.53
N GLN A 50 12.93 11.75 8.28
CA GLN A 50 11.88 12.39 7.48
C GLN A 50 10.67 11.46 7.27
N VAL A 51 10.91 10.18 6.95
CA VAL A 51 9.83 9.18 6.85
C VAL A 51 9.04 9.10 8.16
N MET A 52 9.71 8.92 9.30
CA MET A 52 9.04 8.86 10.60
C MET A 52 8.25 10.14 10.90
N ASN A 53 8.86 11.31 10.72
CA ASN A 53 8.22 12.59 11.00
C ASN A 53 6.99 12.82 10.10
N ALA A 54 7.11 12.52 8.80
CA ALA A 54 6.03 12.68 7.84
C ALA A 54 4.83 11.79 8.18
N PHE A 55 5.05 10.49 8.36
CA PHE A 55 3.97 9.55 8.70
C PHE A 55 3.34 9.85 10.05
N ASN A 56 4.14 10.19 11.07
CA ASN A 56 3.61 10.58 12.37
C ASN A 56 2.78 11.86 12.29
N TYR A 57 3.25 12.87 11.56
CA TYR A 57 2.48 14.07 11.29
C TYR A 57 1.15 13.73 10.59
N ALA A 58 1.19 12.87 9.57
CA ALA A 58 0.00 12.48 8.82
C ALA A 58 -1.01 11.70 9.65
N ARG A 59 -0.56 10.80 10.54
CA ARG A 59 -1.43 10.15 11.53
C ARG A 59 -2.12 11.15 12.45
N ARG A 60 -1.41 12.20 12.92
CA ARG A 60 -2.02 13.27 13.72
C ARG A 60 -3.04 14.08 12.91
N GLN A 61 -2.83 14.27 11.60
CA GLN A 61 -3.82 14.92 10.75
C GLN A 61 -5.05 14.02 10.50
N GLU A 62 -4.85 12.72 10.30
CA GLU A 62 -5.93 11.75 10.18
C GLU A 62 -6.81 11.75 11.44
N GLU A 63 -6.21 11.67 12.63
CA GLU A 63 -6.93 11.75 13.90
C GLU A 63 -7.81 13.01 13.98
N LYS A 64 -7.28 14.17 13.58
CA LYS A 64 -8.04 15.42 13.54
C LYS A 64 -9.20 15.35 12.55
N GLN A 65 -8.96 14.89 11.32
CA GLN A 65 -9.99 14.80 10.28
C GLN A 65 -11.12 13.83 10.69
N MET A 66 -10.77 12.77 11.40
CA MET A 66 -11.65 11.68 11.81
C MET A 66 -12.21 11.83 13.23
N ARG A 67 -11.78 12.87 13.98
CA ARG A 67 -12.14 13.08 15.39
C ARG A 67 -11.77 11.89 16.28
N LEU A 68 -10.66 11.24 15.98
CA LEU A 68 -10.11 10.17 16.81
C LEU A 68 -9.41 10.76 18.04
N PRO A 69 -9.27 10.00 19.14
CA PRO A 69 -8.47 10.43 20.28
C PRO A 69 -7.05 10.78 19.84
N ALA A 70 -6.49 11.84 20.42
CA ALA A 70 -5.13 12.26 20.11
C ALA A 70 -4.14 11.12 20.40
N ASN A 71 -3.24 10.86 19.46
CA ASN A 71 -2.24 9.80 19.51
C ASN A 71 -2.79 8.36 19.46
N SER A 72 -4.07 8.16 19.14
CA SER A 72 -4.68 6.83 19.00
C SER A 72 -4.06 5.98 17.87
N LEU A 73 -3.53 6.60 16.82
CA LEU A 73 -2.83 5.89 15.73
C LEU A 73 -1.35 5.61 16.06
N GLY A 74 -0.93 5.82 17.31
CA GLY A 74 0.43 5.55 17.79
C GLY A 74 1.51 6.40 17.11
N THR A 75 2.75 5.94 17.19
CA THR A 75 3.92 6.58 16.60
C THR A 75 4.71 5.53 15.81
N LEU A 76 4.99 5.82 14.54
CA LEU A 76 5.88 5.04 13.67
C LEU A 76 7.32 5.11 14.19
N SER A 77 7.95 3.95 14.28
CA SER A 77 9.37 3.78 14.62
C SER A 77 10.00 2.79 13.64
N LEU A 78 11.02 3.22 12.89
CA LEU A 78 11.76 2.38 11.94
C LEU A 78 12.87 1.59 12.67
N PRO A 79 13.18 0.33 12.31
CA PRO A 79 14.33 -0.37 12.88
C PRO A 79 15.66 0.25 12.42
N GLU A 80 16.73 0.05 13.18
CA GLU A 80 18.05 0.62 12.86
C GLU A 80 18.57 0.18 11.48
N ASN A 81 18.26 -1.04 11.06
CA ASN A 81 18.66 -1.58 9.76
C ASN A 81 17.67 -1.26 8.63
N TYR A 82 16.70 -0.37 8.82
CA TYR A 82 15.64 -0.10 7.85
C TYR A 82 16.16 0.22 6.45
N THR A 83 17.21 1.04 6.34
CA THR A 83 17.81 1.40 5.04
C THR A 83 18.55 0.27 4.34
N LYS A 84 18.84 -0.83 5.06
CA LYS A 84 19.47 -2.03 4.49
C LYS A 84 18.45 -3.01 3.93
N LEU A 85 17.17 -2.86 4.27
CA LEU A 85 16.09 -3.68 3.74
C LEU A 85 15.84 -3.34 2.27
N ALA A 86 15.48 -4.35 1.47
CA ALA A 86 15.06 -4.15 0.09
C ALA A 86 13.78 -3.30 0.02
N PRO A 87 13.53 -2.56 -1.08
CA PRO A 87 12.34 -1.72 -1.20
C PRO A 87 11.02 -2.46 -0.96
N ALA A 88 10.89 -3.70 -1.45
CA ALA A 88 9.70 -4.52 -1.20
C ALA A 88 9.51 -4.84 0.29
N GLU A 89 10.59 -5.15 1.02
CA GLU A 89 10.54 -5.44 2.46
C GLU A 89 10.13 -4.20 3.26
N ARG A 90 10.68 -3.04 2.91
CA ARG A 90 10.28 -1.76 3.52
C ARG A 90 8.83 -1.42 3.25
N ALA A 91 8.33 -1.72 2.05
CA ALA A 91 6.93 -1.55 1.69
C ALA A 91 6.00 -2.46 2.50
N LEU A 92 6.32 -3.76 2.63
CA LEU A 92 5.54 -4.68 3.47
C LEU A 92 5.49 -4.19 4.91
N LEU A 93 6.65 -3.88 5.47
CA LEU A 93 6.79 -3.50 6.86
C LEU A 93 6.04 -2.19 7.16
N LEU A 94 6.15 -1.18 6.29
CA LEU A 94 5.46 0.10 6.45
C LEU A 94 3.94 -0.03 6.27
N THR A 95 3.49 -0.77 5.24
CA THR A 95 2.07 -1.11 5.04
C THR A 95 1.50 -1.80 6.27
N ASN A 96 2.20 -2.79 6.81
CA ASN A 96 1.74 -3.53 7.99
C ASN A 96 1.68 -2.66 9.25
N TRP A 97 2.59 -1.70 9.43
CA TRP A 97 2.46 -0.75 10.52
C TRP A 97 1.29 0.20 10.35
N GLU A 98 1.00 0.65 9.13
CA GLU A 98 -0.16 1.49 8.86
C GLU A 98 -1.47 0.73 9.07
N ARG A 99 -1.55 -0.54 8.65
CA ARG A 99 -2.70 -1.41 8.92
C ARG A 99 -2.90 -1.60 10.43
N LYS A 100 -1.86 -2.00 11.16
CA LYS A 100 -1.92 -2.21 12.62
C LYS A 100 -2.19 -0.93 13.42
N ALA A 101 -1.72 0.22 12.97
CA ALA A 101 -2.00 1.50 13.63
C ALA A 101 -3.50 1.84 13.68
N ARG A 102 -4.31 1.18 12.86
CA ARG A 102 -5.75 1.38 12.76
C ARG A 102 -6.56 0.21 13.34
N ALA A 103 -5.88 -0.80 13.90
CA ALA A 103 -6.55 -1.92 14.56
C ALA A 103 -7.46 -1.42 15.69
N GLU A 104 -8.68 -1.96 15.74
CA GLU A 104 -9.74 -1.63 16.70
C GLU A 104 -10.24 -0.18 16.66
N VAL A 105 -9.75 0.65 15.74
CA VAL A 105 -10.22 2.03 15.57
C VAL A 105 -11.60 2.01 14.95
N ASN A 106 -12.54 2.67 15.62
CA ASN A 106 -13.90 2.84 15.13
C ASN A 106 -14.01 4.11 14.28
N TYR A 107 -14.17 3.95 12.96
CA TYR A 107 -14.39 5.05 12.03
C TYR A 107 -15.88 5.43 11.87
N GLY A 108 -16.76 4.91 12.71
CA GLY A 108 -18.19 5.24 12.78
C GLY A 108 -19.13 4.22 12.16
N ASP A 109 -18.62 3.14 11.55
CA ASP A 109 -19.43 2.04 11.02
C ASP A 109 -19.09 0.76 11.80
N GLU A 110 -17.94 0.15 11.48
CA GLU A 110 -17.34 -0.98 12.21
C GLU A 110 -15.90 -0.65 12.58
N LYS A 111 -15.30 -1.47 13.46
CA LYS A 111 -13.88 -1.36 13.79
C LYS A 111 -13.04 -1.96 12.67
N ALA A 112 -11.93 -1.33 12.36
CA ALA A 112 -10.94 -1.94 11.49
C ALA A 112 -10.21 -3.06 12.24
N LEU A 113 -10.05 -4.24 11.63
CA LEU A 113 -9.31 -5.36 12.23
C LEU A 113 -7.82 -5.02 12.35
N GLY A 114 -7.28 -4.29 11.37
CA GLY A 114 -5.88 -3.90 11.31
C GLY A 114 -4.94 -5.08 11.10
N LEU A 115 -5.42 -6.14 10.44
CA LEU A 115 -4.62 -7.33 10.16
C LEU A 115 -3.45 -6.96 9.25
N PRO A 116 -2.19 -7.28 9.62
CA PRO A 116 -1.06 -7.17 8.71
C PRO A 116 -1.20 -8.16 7.54
N LEU A 117 -0.58 -7.80 6.41
CA LEU A 117 -0.29 -8.73 5.33
C LEU A 117 0.72 -9.78 5.81
N GLU A 118 0.52 -11.03 5.41
CA GLU A 118 1.32 -12.17 5.87
C GLU A 118 2.77 -12.06 5.42
N ALA A 119 2.99 -11.82 4.12
CA ALA A 119 4.32 -11.82 3.54
C ALA A 119 4.41 -11.08 2.20
N LEU A 120 5.65 -10.90 1.75
CA LEU A 120 5.94 -10.67 0.35
C LEU A 120 5.83 -11.98 -0.41
N GLU A 121 5.30 -11.93 -1.62
CA GLU A 121 5.22 -13.10 -2.49
C GLU A 121 6.03 -12.86 -3.78
N THR A 122 6.90 -13.82 -4.11
CA THR A 122 7.89 -13.69 -5.19
C THR A 122 7.27 -13.58 -6.58
N HIS A 123 6.22 -14.32 -6.89
CA HIS A 123 5.54 -14.23 -8.19
C HIS A 123 4.76 -12.91 -8.32
N LEU A 124 4.20 -12.41 -7.22
CA LEU A 124 3.51 -11.13 -7.15
C LEU A 124 4.50 -9.97 -7.30
N ASN A 125 5.70 -10.07 -6.72
CA ASN A 125 6.81 -9.16 -7.01
C ASN A 125 7.15 -9.18 -8.51
N ALA A 126 7.23 -10.36 -9.13
CA ALA A 126 7.52 -10.48 -10.56
C ALA A 126 6.42 -9.84 -11.44
N VAL A 127 5.15 -10.01 -11.07
CA VAL A 127 4.01 -9.36 -11.74
C VAL A 127 4.10 -7.84 -11.63
N ALA A 128 4.32 -7.32 -10.42
CA ALA A 128 4.46 -5.88 -10.18
C ALA A 128 5.65 -5.31 -10.94
N GLN A 129 6.78 -6.01 -10.94
CA GLN A 129 8.01 -5.62 -11.63
C GLN A 129 7.81 -5.58 -13.15
N ALA A 130 7.13 -6.58 -13.71
CA ALA A 130 6.82 -6.62 -15.13
C ALA A 130 5.92 -5.46 -15.54
N HIS A 131 4.92 -5.08 -14.73
CA HIS A 131 4.05 -3.94 -15.03
C HIS A 131 4.78 -2.58 -14.91
N ALA A 132 5.65 -2.42 -13.90
CA ALA A 132 6.51 -1.24 -13.79
C ALA A 132 7.44 -1.11 -15.02
N ALA A 133 8.01 -2.23 -15.45
CA ALA A 133 8.83 -2.30 -16.66
C ALA A 133 8.02 -2.01 -17.93
N ASP A 134 6.77 -2.50 -18.03
CA ASP A 134 5.88 -2.23 -19.17
C ASP A 134 5.58 -0.73 -19.31
N MET A 135 5.13 -0.10 -18.23
CA MET A 135 4.89 1.34 -18.15
C MET A 135 6.11 2.14 -18.60
N THR A 136 7.26 1.88 -17.99
CA THR A 136 8.50 2.58 -18.33
C THR A 136 8.98 2.30 -19.74
N THR A 137 9.01 1.05 -20.20
CA THR A 137 9.49 0.67 -21.55
C THR A 137 8.64 1.27 -22.66
N HIS A 138 7.35 1.48 -22.40
CA HIS A 138 6.40 1.92 -23.41
C HIS A 138 5.85 3.34 -23.21
N ASN A 139 6.42 4.09 -22.26
CA ASN A 139 6.11 5.51 -22.01
C ASN A 139 4.62 5.78 -21.74
N PHE A 140 3.99 4.96 -20.91
CA PHE A 140 2.62 5.18 -20.44
C PHE A 140 2.54 4.96 -18.94
N PHE A 141 1.56 5.58 -18.27
CA PHE A 141 1.29 5.35 -16.86
C PHE A 141 -0.19 5.02 -16.68
N GLY A 142 -0.49 3.82 -16.19
CA GLY A 142 -1.86 3.35 -16.01
C GLY A 142 -1.95 1.90 -15.52
N HIS A 143 -3.12 1.51 -15.02
CA HIS A 143 -3.37 0.17 -14.48
C HIS A 143 -3.46 -0.92 -15.56
N THR A 144 -3.91 -0.57 -16.76
CA THR A 144 -4.00 -1.49 -17.89
C THR A 144 -2.64 -1.58 -18.57
N SER A 145 -2.10 -2.79 -18.70
CA SER A 145 -0.84 -3.02 -19.42
C SER A 145 -1.01 -2.70 -20.91
N ARG A 146 0.10 -2.54 -21.63
CA ARG A 146 0.09 -2.22 -23.06
C ARG A 146 -0.66 -3.25 -23.91
N ASP A 147 -0.64 -4.51 -23.49
CA ASP A 147 -1.36 -5.61 -24.13
C ASP A 147 -2.86 -5.68 -23.77
N GLY A 148 -3.37 -4.71 -23.01
CA GLY A 148 -4.77 -4.61 -22.61
C GLY A 148 -5.12 -5.37 -21.33
N ARG A 149 -4.19 -6.09 -20.70
CA ARG A 149 -4.49 -6.84 -19.45
C ARG A 149 -4.69 -5.91 -18.26
N THR A 150 -5.68 -6.24 -17.42
CA THR A 150 -5.88 -5.64 -16.10
C THR A 150 -4.91 -6.22 -15.06
N ALA A 151 -4.81 -5.59 -13.88
CA ALA A 151 -4.01 -6.10 -12.76
C ALA A 151 -4.39 -7.53 -12.37
N LEU A 152 -5.68 -7.82 -12.21
CA LEU A 152 -6.17 -9.17 -11.90
C LEU A 152 -5.82 -10.17 -13.00
N GLN A 153 -5.90 -9.78 -14.28
CA GLN A 153 -5.49 -10.67 -15.37
C GLN A 153 -3.97 -10.93 -15.37
N ARG A 154 -3.14 -9.96 -14.98
CA ARG A 154 -1.69 -10.17 -14.82
C ARG A 154 -1.38 -11.10 -13.65
N ILE A 155 -2.06 -10.93 -12.52
CA ILE A 155 -1.91 -11.78 -11.32
C ILE A 155 -2.36 -13.21 -11.63
N ASN A 156 -3.55 -13.39 -12.20
CA ASN A 156 -4.14 -14.70 -12.50
C ASN A 156 -3.38 -15.47 -13.59
N ALA A 157 -2.55 -14.78 -14.39
CA ALA A 157 -1.66 -15.42 -15.35
C ALA A 157 -0.50 -16.17 -14.67
N GLN A 158 -0.20 -15.89 -13.40
CA GLN A 158 0.75 -16.69 -12.62
C GLN A 158 0.08 -18.00 -12.20
N THR A 159 0.74 -19.13 -12.48
CA THR A 159 0.20 -20.47 -12.19
C THR A 159 -0.11 -20.65 -10.71
N VAL A 160 0.68 -20.05 -9.81
CA VAL A 160 0.50 -20.10 -8.35
C VAL A 160 -0.80 -19.45 -7.87
N PHE A 161 -1.34 -18.49 -8.62
CA PHE A 161 -2.61 -17.82 -8.31
C PHE A 161 -3.75 -18.25 -9.25
N SER A 162 -3.52 -19.22 -10.13
CA SER A 162 -4.53 -19.66 -11.10
C SER A 162 -5.62 -20.53 -10.46
N GLY A 163 -6.79 -20.57 -11.09
CA GLY A 163 -7.89 -21.44 -10.65
C GLY A 163 -8.53 -21.00 -9.34
N LYS A 164 -8.55 -21.89 -8.33
CA LYS A 164 -9.15 -21.66 -7.01
C LYS A 164 -8.15 -21.14 -5.98
N CYS A 165 -6.98 -20.67 -6.41
CA CYS A 165 -5.89 -20.30 -5.50
C CYS A 165 -5.89 -18.83 -5.04
N TYR A 166 -6.85 -18.04 -5.49
CA TYR A 166 -7.03 -16.67 -5.06
C TYR A 166 -8.52 -16.38 -4.88
N GLU A 167 -8.80 -15.37 -4.07
CA GLU A 167 -10.13 -14.86 -3.83
C GLU A 167 -10.23 -13.42 -4.34
N PHE A 168 -11.40 -13.08 -4.87
CA PHE A 168 -11.58 -11.79 -5.54
C PHE A 168 -11.66 -10.66 -4.51
N MET A 169 -10.78 -9.68 -4.69
CA MET A 169 -10.87 -8.37 -4.06
C MET A 169 -11.26 -7.30 -5.08
N SER A 170 -12.04 -6.31 -4.66
CA SER A 170 -12.41 -5.13 -5.47
C SER A 170 -11.20 -4.31 -5.91
N ARG A 171 -10.09 -4.41 -5.16
CA ARG A 171 -8.85 -3.69 -5.39
C ARG A 171 -7.67 -4.63 -5.20
N ALA A 172 -6.69 -4.54 -6.09
CA ALA A 172 -5.52 -5.42 -6.08
C ALA A 172 -4.23 -4.72 -6.54
N GLU A 173 -4.28 -3.42 -6.86
CA GLU A 173 -3.12 -2.69 -7.38
C GLU A 173 -3.14 -1.22 -7.01
N ASN A 174 -1.97 -0.72 -6.59
CA ASN A 174 -1.62 0.68 -6.60
C ASN A 174 -0.42 0.92 -7.51
N ILE A 175 -0.43 2.05 -8.22
CA ILE A 175 0.70 2.51 -9.03
C ILE A 175 1.08 3.94 -8.63
N TYR A 176 2.36 4.24 -8.69
CA TYR A 176 2.91 5.55 -8.34
C TYR A 176 3.98 5.93 -9.34
N MET A 177 4.02 7.22 -9.66
CA MET A 177 5.04 7.82 -10.51
C MET A 177 5.64 9.03 -9.82
N PHE A 178 6.97 9.09 -9.78
CA PHE A 178 7.72 10.27 -9.39
C PHE A 178 8.58 10.75 -10.56
N CYS A 179 8.45 12.03 -10.89
CA CYS A 179 9.23 12.67 -11.95
C CYS A 179 10.30 13.56 -11.31
N TYR A 180 11.56 13.19 -11.53
CA TYR A 180 12.72 13.95 -11.09
C TYR A 180 13.31 14.75 -12.26
N TYR A 181 13.77 15.97 -11.97
CA TYR A 181 14.30 16.89 -12.98
C TYR A 181 15.64 17.46 -12.51
N SER A 182 16.66 17.36 -13.35
CA SER A 182 17.99 17.88 -13.05
C SER A 182 18.64 18.53 -14.27
N SER A 183 19.39 19.60 -14.04
CA SER A 183 20.29 20.20 -15.04
C SER A 183 21.59 19.41 -15.22
N ASP A 184 21.91 18.52 -14.27
CA ASP A 184 23.11 17.69 -14.27
C ASP A 184 22.84 16.33 -14.94
N LYS A 185 23.82 15.82 -15.70
CA LYS A 185 23.75 14.54 -16.45
C LYS A 185 23.52 13.35 -15.50
N PRO A 186 22.87 12.27 -15.97
CA PRO A 186 21.76 11.67 -15.23
C PRO A 186 22.20 10.96 -13.96
N VAL A 187 21.53 11.30 -12.87
CA VAL A 187 21.38 10.37 -11.75
C VAL A 187 20.13 9.54 -12.06
N LEU A 188 20.32 8.40 -12.71
CA LEU A 188 19.29 7.35 -12.85
C LEU A 188 19.05 6.60 -11.51
N GLU A 189 19.61 7.10 -10.42
CA GLU A 189 19.49 6.44 -9.13
C GLU A 189 18.05 6.55 -8.65
N LEU A 190 17.51 5.38 -8.34
CA LEU A 190 16.23 5.27 -7.69
C LEU A 190 16.34 5.94 -6.30
N PRO A 191 15.46 6.90 -5.95
CA PRO A 191 15.47 7.49 -4.63
C PRO A 191 15.38 6.41 -3.56
N VAL A 192 16.23 6.49 -2.54
CA VAL A 192 16.34 5.48 -1.48
C VAL A 192 14.96 5.18 -0.88
N PHE A 193 14.14 6.21 -0.68
CA PHE A 193 12.83 6.10 -0.03
C PHE A 193 11.63 6.11 -0.98
N ILE A 194 11.80 5.77 -2.26
CA ILE A 194 10.72 5.88 -3.27
C ILE A 194 9.44 5.12 -2.91
N VAL A 195 9.54 3.97 -2.23
CA VAL A 195 8.35 3.19 -1.81
C VAL A 195 7.63 3.87 -0.67
N GLU A 196 8.34 4.54 0.23
CA GLU A 196 7.78 5.33 1.31
C GLU A 196 7.10 6.59 0.76
N GLN A 197 7.66 7.21 -0.29
CA GLN A 197 7.00 8.32 -1.01
C GLN A 197 5.67 7.84 -1.60
N ALA A 198 5.68 6.69 -2.30
CA ALA A 198 4.48 6.09 -2.89
C ALA A 198 3.42 5.77 -1.83
N ILE A 199 3.80 5.07 -0.75
CA ILE A 199 2.90 4.71 0.35
C ILE A 199 2.32 5.95 1.02
N PHE A 200 3.14 6.98 1.27
CA PHE A 200 2.64 8.23 1.83
C PHE A 200 1.61 8.89 0.92
N SER A 201 1.91 9.00 -0.38
CA SER A 201 1.00 9.59 -1.36
C SER A 201 -0.32 8.83 -1.44
N TRP A 202 -0.28 7.50 -1.55
CA TRP A 202 -1.49 6.68 -1.60
C TRP A 202 -2.34 6.76 -0.33
N LEU A 203 -1.72 6.80 0.85
CA LEU A 203 -2.45 6.83 2.12
C LEU A 203 -2.99 8.21 2.46
N TYR A 204 -2.25 9.27 2.13
CA TYR A 204 -2.47 10.59 2.72
C TYR A 204 -2.62 11.72 1.71
N GLN A 205 -2.35 11.51 0.42
CA GLN A 205 -2.42 12.54 -0.63
C GLN A 205 -3.15 12.01 -1.88
N ASP A 206 -4.31 11.38 -1.67
CA ASP A 206 -5.02 10.62 -2.70
C ASP A 206 -6.41 11.19 -3.02
N ALA A 207 -6.72 12.41 -2.56
CA ALA A 207 -8.04 13.02 -2.76
C ALA A 207 -8.40 13.21 -4.24
N ALA A 208 -7.40 13.53 -5.07
CA ALA A 208 -7.60 13.81 -6.50
C ALA A 208 -8.11 12.60 -7.31
N VAL A 209 -7.93 11.39 -6.79
CA VAL A 209 -8.36 10.13 -7.40
C VAL A 209 -9.31 9.36 -6.48
N ALA A 210 -10.01 10.10 -5.62
CA ALA A 210 -11.06 9.61 -4.74
C ALA A 210 -10.62 8.47 -3.79
N TRP A 211 -9.38 8.53 -3.29
CA TRP A 211 -8.86 7.63 -2.24
C TRP A 211 -8.80 6.15 -2.60
N GLY A 212 -8.91 5.81 -3.88
CA GLY A 212 -8.85 4.42 -4.33
C GLY A 212 -7.55 3.71 -3.92
N HIS A 213 -6.44 4.43 -3.84
CA HIS A 213 -5.17 3.84 -3.43
C HIS A 213 -5.09 3.63 -1.92
N ARG A 214 -5.61 4.57 -1.13
CA ARG A 214 -5.73 4.42 0.32
C ARG A 214 -6.59 3.20 0.67
N GLU A 215 -7.70 3.04 -0.04
CA GLU A 215 -8.58 1.89 0.12
C GLU A 215 -7.86 0.58 -0.16
N THR A 216 -7.12 0.47 -1.27
CA THR A 216 -6.31 -0.71 -1.56
C THR A 216 -5.34 -1.04 -0.42
N MET A 217 -4.61 -0.05 0.10
CA MET A 217 -3.60 -0.26 1.16
C MET A 217 -4.20 -0.77 2.47
N LEU A 218 -5.37 -0.23 2.83
CA LEU A 218 -6.01 -0.46 4.12
C LEU A 218 -7.18 -1.44 4.06
N ILE A 219 -7.41 -2.07 2.91
CA ILE A 219 -8.50 -3.02 2.69
C ILE A 219 -8.48 -4.12 3.77
N GLN A 220 -9.61 -4.33 4.43
CA GLN A 220 -9.83 -5.43 5.38
C GLN A 220 -10.78 -6.40 4.69
N ASP A 221 -11.89 -6.79 5.31
CA ASP A 221 -12.93 -7.64 4.71
C ASP A 221 -13.71 -6.91 3.62
N LYS A 222 -13.75 -5.58 3.74
CA LYS A 222 -14.28 -4.65 2.74
C LYS A 222 -13.38 -3.45 2.58
N ASP A 223 -13.34 -2.88 1.39
CA ASP A 223 -12.78 -1.54 1.17
C ASP A 223 -13.72 -0.45 1.70
N ALA A 224 -13.25 0.78 1.85
CA ALA A 224 -14.03 1.88 2.43
C ALA A 224 -15.26 2.28 1.58
N SER A 225 -15.31 1.83 0.32
CA SER A 225 -16.43 2.00 -0.61
C SER A 225 -17.41 0.81 -0.59
N GLY A 226 -17.16 -0.21 0.24
CA GLY A 226 -18.01 -1.41 0.40
C GLY A 226 -17.71 -2.54 -0.60
N GLY A 227 -16.65 -2.42 -1.40
CA GLY A 227 -16.14 -3.51 -2.24
C GLY A 227 -15.55 -4.65 -1.42
N LYS A 228 -15.52 -5.86 -2.00
CA LYS A 228 -15.01 -7.06 -1.33
C LYS A 228 -13.50 -6.94 -1.06
N GLY A 229 -13.08 -7.21 0.17
CA GLY A 229 -11.68 -7.33 0.55
C GLY A 229 -11.29 -8.77 0.87
N PHE A 230 -10.36 -8.91 1.81
CA PHE A 230 -9.81 -10.18 2.27
C PHE A 230 -10.85 -11.04 3.00
N GLN A 231 -10.80 -12.35 2.87
CA GLN A 231 -11.71 -13.24 3.60
C GLN A 231 -11.17 -13.70 4.97
N ASN A 232 -9.90 -13.42 5.28
CA ASN A 232 -9.25 -13.79 6.55
C ASN A 232 -9.35 -15.30 6.85
N ASN A 233 -9.23 -16.11 5.79
CA ASN A 233 -9.39 -17.56 5.86
C ASN A 233 -8.07 -18.29 5.55
N ARG A 234 -6.96 -17.56 5.38
CA ARG A 234 -5.65 -18.11 5.10
C ARG A 234 -4.53 -17.42 5.90
N GLY A 235 -3.50 -18.21 6.23
CA GLY A 235 -2.35 -17.75 7.00
C GLY A 235 -2.51 -17.99 8.50
N GLY A 236 -1.59 -17.44 9.29
CA GLY A 236 -1.63 -17.53 10.74
C GLY A 236 -2.79 -16.72 11.35
N VAL A 237 -3.22 -17.09 12.56
CA VAL A 237 -4.21 -16.31 13.33
C VAL A 237 -3.65 -14.90 13.58
N GLY A 238 -4.06 -13.92 12.76
CA GLY A 238 -3.63 -12.53 12.89
C GLY A 238 -2.85 -11.94 11.70
N SER A 239 -2.85 -12.57 10.53
CA SER A 239 -2.40 -11.96 9.27
C SER A 239 -3.24 -12.47 8.11
N GLU A 240 -3.35 -11.70 7.03
CA GLU A 240 -4.03 -12.13 5.81
C GLU A 240 -3.48 -11.41 4.58
N GLY A 241 -3.38 -12.12 3.46
CA GLY A 241 -3.01 -11.54 2.18
C GLY A 241 -1.50 -11.44 1.92
N PHE A 242 -1.18 -11.40 0.62
CA PHE A 242 0.19 -11.25 0.14
C PHE A 242 0.41 -9.91 -0.56
N LEU A 243 1.65 -9.42 -0.49
CA LEU A 243 2.12 -8.20 -1.13
C LEU A 243 3.15 -8.52 -2.22
N GLY A 244 3.04 -7.85 -3.36
CA GLY A 244 4.12 -7.77 -4.34
C GLY A 244 4.46 -6.33 -4.66
N VAL A 245 5.75 -6.04 -4.87
CA VAL A 245 6.24 -4.70 -5.21
C VAL A 245 7.23 -4.78 -6.37
N GLY A 246 7.05 -3.88 -7.34
CA GLY A 246 7.90 -3.75 -8.51
C GLY A 246 8.29 -2.30 -8.73
N LEU A 247 9.52 -2.08 -9.20
CA LEU A 247 10.07 -0.75 -9.39
C LEU A 247 10.77 -0.64 -10.75
N SER A 248 10.54 0.44 -11.47
CA SER A 248 11.28 0.70 -12.71
C SER A 248 11.62 2.18 -12.85
N THR A 249 12.77 2.47 -13.45
CA THR A 249 13.25 3.83 -13.68
C THR A 249 13.60 4.02 -15.15
N ARG A 250 13.25 5.19 -15.69
CA ARG A 250 13.58 5.54 -17.07
C ARG A 250 13.95 7.01 -17.23
N ALA A 251 15.09 7.27 -17.84
CA ALA A 251 15.40 8.58 -18.41
C ALA A 251 14.44 8.92 -19.55
N ASP A 252 14.04 10.18 -19.64
CA ASP A 252 13.10 10.69 -20.63
C ASP A 252 11.74 10.01 -20.62
N TYR A 253 11.32 9.50 -19.46
CA TYR A 253 10.01 8.86 -19.30
C TYR A 253 8.89 9.78 -19.81
N GLY A 254 8.16 9.33 -20.82
CA GLY A 254 7.18 10.13 -21.56
C GLY A 254 6.08 10.77 -20.70
N PRO A 255 5.52 10.07 -19.70
CA PRO A 255 4.54 10.63 -18.77
C PRO A 255 5.05 11.78 -17.89
N CYS A 256 6.37 11.94 -17.74
CA CYS A 256 6.94 13.12 -17.10
C CYS A 256 6.96 14.31 -18.07
N SER A 257 6.37 15.43 -17.67
CA SER A 257 6.34 16.67 -18.44
C SER A 257 7.73 17.11 -18.88
N LYS A 258 7.87 17.68 -20.08
CA LYS A 258 9.15 18.26 -20.52
C LYS A 258 9.38 19.60 -19.84
N MET A 259 10.55 19.79 -19.26
CA MET A 259 11.01 21.10 -18.76
C MET A 259 12.26 21.54 -19.51
N PRO A 260 12.24 22.68 -20.24
CA PRO A 260 13.39 23.16 -20.99
C PRO A 260 14.63 23.34 -20.11
N GLY A 261 15.76 22.81 -20.56
CA GLY A 261 17.04 22.88 -19.82
C GLY A 261 17.24 21.82 -18.74
N TYR A 262 16.27 20.92 -18.52
CA TYR A 262 16.36 19.84 -17.55
C TYR A 262 16.24 18.47 -18.23
N GLN A 263 17.06 17.51 -17.77
CA GLN A 263 16.80 16.10 -17.98
C GLN A 263 15.67 15.65 -17.05
N ARG A 264 14.84 14.72 -17.52
CA ARG A 264 13.76 14.13 -16.72
C ARG A 264 13.98 12.65 -16.52
N VAL A 265 13.73 12.17 -15.31
CA VAL A 265 13.75 10.76 -14.96
C VAL A 265 12.40 10.42 -14.33
N GLY A 266 11.78 9.34 -14.80
CA GLY A 266 10.58 8.79 -14.21
C GLY A 266 10.89 7.56 -13.39
N HIS A 267 10.43 7.54 -12.14
CA HIS A 267 10.45 6.37 -11.28
C HIS A 267 9.02 5.87 -11.11
N VAL A 268 8.82 4.58 -11.32
CA VAL A 268 7.52 3.92 -11.23
C VAL A 268 7.57 2.88 -10.14
N VAL A 269 6.58 2.90 -9.25
CA VAL A 269 6.35 1.88 -8.23
C VAL A 269 5.00 1.22 -8.49
N VAL A 270 4.96 -0.10 -8.50
CA VAL A 270 3.74 -0.91 -8.57
C VAL A 270 3.67 -1.71 -7.29
N MET A 271 2.49 -1.74 -6.67
CA MET A 271 2.18 -2.57 -5.53
C MET A 271 0.95 -3.41 -5.85
N ASN A 272 1.05 -4.72 -5.72
CA ASN A 272 -0.07 -5.65 -5.91
C ASN A 272 -0.43 -6.36 -4.60
N LEU A 273 -1.72 -6.64 -4.43
CA LEU A 273 -2.28 -7.40 -3.31
C LEU A 273 -3.05 -8.61 -3.83
N VAL A 274 -2.96 -9.73 -3.12
CA VAL A 274 -3.74 -10.94 -3.39
C VAL A 274 -4.28 -11.50 -2.08
N ASP A 275 -5.54 -11.89 -2.10
CA ASP A 275 -6.19 -12.72 -1.08
C ASP A 275 -6.03 -14.19 -1.51
N PRO A 276 -5.14 -14.96 -0.89
CA PRO A 276 -4.92 -16.34 -1.27
C PRO A 276 -6.05 -17.23 -0.72
N ALA A 277 -6.52 -18.19 -1.51
CA ALA A 277 -7.62 -19.06 -1.06
C ALA A 277 -7.20 -20.04 0.04
N PRO A 278 -8.11 -20.43 0.96
CA PRO A 278 -7.80 -21.21 2.16
C PRO A 278 -7.21 -22.59 1.82
N ASP A 279 -7.78 -23.26 0.82
CA ASP A 279 -7.38 -24.62 0.39
C ASP A 279 -6.30 -24.61 -0.70
N CYS A 280 -5.71 -23.45 -1.01
CA CYS A 280 -4.71 -23.41 -2.07
C CYS A 280 -3.41 -24.11 -1.61
N PRO A 281 -2.93 -25.13 -2.34
CA PRO A 281 -1.77 -25.95 -1.92
C PRO A 281 -0.44 -25.18 -2.02
N TYR A 282 -0.45 -23.96 -2.54
CA TYR A 282 0.70 -23.09 -2.63
C TYR A 282 1.23 -22.77 -1.23
N SER A 283 2.54 -22.87 -1.04
CA SER A 283 3.25 -22.37 0.14
C SER A 283 4.10 -21.18 -0.26
N LEU A 284 4.23 -20.19 0.63
CA LEU A 284 5.19 -19.11 0.45
C LEU A 284 6.60 -19.70 0.24
N PRO A 285 7.34 -19.26 -0.78
CA PRO A 285 8.71 -19.70 -1.05
C PRO A 285 9.70 -19.19 -0.01
#